data_AF-A0A094VTJ0-F1
#
_entry.id   AF-A0A094VTJ0-F1
#
_cell.length_a   1.000
_cell.length_b   1.000
_cell.length_c   1.000
_cell.angle_alpha   90.00
_cell.angle_beta   90.00
_cell.angle_gamma   90.00
#
_symmetry.space_group_name_H-M   'P 1'
#
loop_
_entity.id
_entity.type
_entity.pdbx_description
1 polymer ?
#
loop_
_entity_poly.entity_id
_entity_poly.type
_entity_poly.pdbx_seq_one_letter_code
_entity_poly.pdbx_strand_id
1 'polypeptide(L)'
;MSNALLRELVLNQALKVTPFTYLDNTFYVKELDVGTMNYIQRKLRQIKIKLAEAQDIYLDEDDPEQFNEAINRVYDEYDVARMLAFKLCDEKGELLFDAENEEDLKGLNRLGQGFSNAVFTAEAGNSEKNLENGDNFN
;
A
#
# COMPACT_ATOMS: atom_id res chain seq x y z
N MET A 1 -1.66 -28.89 18.65
CA MET A 1 -2.76 -27.90 18.49
C MET A 1 -3.79 -28.49 17.53
N SER A 2 -5.09 -28.38 17.81
CA SER A 2 -6.12 -28.92 16.90
C SER A 2 -6.37 -27.98 15.71
N ASN A 3 -6.91 -28.50 14.61
CA ASN A 3 -7.24 -27.68 13.43
C ASN A 3 -8.25 -26.56 13.76
N ALA A 4 -9.19 -26.79 14.68
CA ALA A 4 -10.15 -25.78 15.11
C ALA A 4 -9.46 -24.62 15.84
N LEU A 5 -8.55 -24.92 16.78
CA LEU A 5 -7.77 -23.92 17.49
C LEU A 5 -6.85 -23.13 16.54
N LEU A 6 -6.24 -23.82 15.57
CA LEU A 6 -5.42 -23.16 14.55
C LEU A 6 -6.24 -22.19 13.69
N ARG A 7 -7.43 -22.60 13.26
CA ARG A 7 -8.35 -21.75 12.49
C ARG A 7 -8.75 -20.50 13.28
N GLU A 8 -9.12 -20.65 14.54
CA GLU A 8 -9.49 -19.50 15.39
C GLU A 8 -8.32 -18.54 15.60
N LEU A 9 -7.10 -19.05 15.78
CA LEU A 9 -5.92 -18.22 15.89
C LEU A 9 -5.68 -17.40 14.62
N VAL A 10 -5.83 -18.00 13.44
CA VAL A 10 -5.67 -17.28 12.16
C VAL A 10 -6.71 -16.17 12.00
N LEU A 11 -7.98 -16.46 12.31
CA LEU A 11 -9.08 -15.51 12.09
C LEU A 11 -9.15 -14.37 13.12
N ASN A 12 -8.46 -14.51 14.26
CA ASN A 12 -8.43 -13.51 15.32
C ASN A 12 -7.09 -12.73 15.38
N GLN A 13 -6.26 -12.79 14.34
CA GLN A 13 -5.08 -11.93 14.27
C GLN A 13 -5.51 -10.47 14.15
N ALA A 14 -5.07 -9.64 15.09
CA ALA A 14 -5.29 -8.21 15.03
C ALA A 14 -4.37 -7.57 13.99
N LEU A 15 -4.86 -6.55 13.29
CA LEU A 15 -4.02 -5.76 12.40
C LEU A 15 -2.95 -5.02 13.19
N LYS A 16 -1.72 -5.07 12.69
CA LYS A 16 -0.60 -4.39 13.34
C LYS A 16 -0.60 -2.91 13.01
N VAL A 17 -0.47 -2.08 14.04
CA VAL A 17 -0.11 -0.66 13.91
C VAL A 17 1.33 -0.52 14.38
N THR A 18 2.20 0.03 13.52
CA THR A 18 3.63 0.14 13.79
C THR A 18 4.00 1.62 13.97
N PRO A 19 4.51 2.01 15.16
CA PRO A 19 5.04 3.35 15.35
C PRO A 19 6.38 3.49 14.64
N PHE A 20 6.68 4.69 14.15
CA PHE A 20 8.00 5.07 13.65
C PHE A 20 8.31 6.52 14.01
N THR A 21 9.60 6.82 14.21
CA THR A 21 10.06 8.17 14.56
C THR A 21 10.65 8.85 13.34
N TYR A 22 10.26 10.11 13.10
CA TYR A 22 10.84 10.95 12.06
C TYR A 22 10.92 12.40 12.56
N LEU A 23 12.11 13.01 12.49
CA LEU A 23 12.38 14.36 12.99
C LEU A 23 11.78 14.60 14.39
N ASP A 24 12.12 13.72 15.34
CA ASP A 24 11.69 13.75 16.74
C ASP A 24 10.18 13.58 17.01
N ASN A 25 9.38 13.32 15.97
CA ASN A 25 7.95 13.05 16.10
C ASN A 25 7.66 11.56 15.90
N THR A 26 6.66 11.05 16.63
CA THR A 26 6.16 9.68 16.48
C THR A 26 4.95 9.66 15.55
N PHE A 27 5.00 8.82 14.54
CA PHE A 27 3.94 8.57 13.57
C PHE A 27 3.59 7.08 13.57
N TYR A 28 2.49 6.70 12.92
CA TYR A 28 2.02 5.33 12.86
C TYR A 28 1.70 4.92 11.43
N VAL A 29 2.01 3.66 11.11
CA VAL A 29 1.57 3.00 9.88
C VAL A 29 0.78 1.75 10.22
N LYS A 30 -0.33 1.53 9.54
CA LYS A 30 -1.10 0.30 9.69
C LYS A 30 -0.70 -0.73 8.64
N GLU A 31 -0.68 -1.99 9.06
CA GLU A 31 -0.70 -3.13 8.14
C GLU A 31 -2.01 -3.13 7.34
N LEU A 32 -1.92 -3.52 6.07
CA LEU A 32 -3.08 -3.67 5.20
C LEU A 32 -3.61 -5.10 5.33
N ASP A 33 -4.83 -5.28 5.82
CA ASP A 33 -5.49 -6.58 5.75
C ASP A 33 -5.76 -6.97 4.28
N VAL A 34 -6.00 -8.27 4.06
CA VAL A 34 -6.24 -8.83 2.73
C VAL A 34 -7.45 -8.17 2.03
N GLY A 35 -8.50 -7.84 2.78
CA GLY A 35 -9.68 -7.16 2.25
C GLY A 35 -9.38 -5.73 1.81
N THR A 36 -8.65 -4.98 2.63
CA THR A 36 -8.18 -3.62 2.35
C THR A 36 -7.24 -3.62 1.15
N MET A 37 -6.30 -4.56 1.06
CA MET A 37 -5.41 -4.70 -0.09
C MET A 37 -6.20 -4.94 -1.39
N ASN A 38 -7.18 -5.85 -1.38
CA ASN A 38 -8.05 -6.11 -2.52
C ASN A 38 -8.85 -4.86 -2.92
N TYR A 39 -9.35 -4.12 -1.94
CA TYR A 39 -10.04 -2.85 -2.17
C TYR A 39 -9.12 -1.83 -2.83
N ILE A 40 -7.90 -1.63 -2.31
CA ILE A 40 -6.89 -0.71 -2.84
C ILE A 40 -6.54 -1.08 -4.28
N GLN A 41 -6.24 -2.35 -4.57
CA GLN A 41 -5.89 -2.80 -5.93
C GLN A 41 -7.02 -2.51 -6.93
N ARG A 42 -8.27 -2.81 -6.56
CA ARG A 42 -9.43 -2.52 -7.40
C ARG A 42 -9.60 -1.02 -7.61
N LYS A 43 -9.44 -0.21 -6.56
CA LYS A 43 -9.57 1.24 -6.61
C LYS A 43 -8.49 1.90 -7.44
N LEU A 44 -7.22 1.56 -7.23
CA LEU A 44 -6.10 2.04 -8.05
C LEU A 44 -6.30 1.68 -9.52
N ARG A 45 -6.81 0.47 -9.83
CA ARG A 45 -7.15 0.11 -11.21
C ARG A 45 -8.23 1.01 -11.80
N GLN A 46 -9.29 1.30 -11.05
CA GLN A 46 -10.34 2.23 -11.51
C GLN A 46 -9.81 3.65 -11.73
N ILE A 47 -8.94 4.13 -10.84
CA ILE A 47 -8.26 5.43 -10.99
C ILE A 47 -7.43 5.46 -12.26
N LYS A 48 -6.61 4.42 -12.51
CA LYS A 48 -5.81 4.31 -13.73
C LYS A 48 -6.65 4.30 -15.01
N ILE A 49 -7.81 3.65 -15.01
CA ILE A 49 -8.72 3.68 -16.17
C ILE A 49 -9.19 5.11 -16.45
N LYS A 50 -9.62 5.86 -15.43
CA LYS A 50 -10.03 7.26 -15.59
C LYS A 50 -8.89 8.16 -16.05
N LEU A 51 -7.69 7.93 -15.53
CA LEU A 51 -6.49 8.67 -15.92
C LEU A 51 -6.08 8.35 -17.37
N ALA A 52 -6.23 7.10 -17.82
CA ALA A 52 -6.01 6.71 -19.20
C ALA A 52 -6.92 7.50 -20.15
N GLU A 53 -8.22 7.56 -19.84
CA GLU A 53 -9.20 8.36 -20.60
C GLU A 53 -8.80 9.84 -20.66
N ALA A 54 -8.42 10.43 -19.52
CA ALA A 54 -7.98 11.83 -19.45
C ALA A 54 -6.65 12.09 -20.17
N GLN A 55 -5.86 11.05 -20.44
CA GLN A 55 -4.57 11.11 -21.14
C GLN A 55 -4.69 10.65 -22.61
N ASP A 56 -5.91 10.44 -23.11
CA ASP A 56 -6.18 9.91 -24.46
C ASP A 56 -5.49 8.56 -24.74
N ILE A 57 -5.31 7.74 -23.70
CA ILE A 57 -4.77 6.38 -23.80
C ILE A 57 -5.91 5.40 -24.05
N TYR A 58 -5.89 4.75 -25.21
CA TYR A 58 -6.85 3.71 -25.55
C TYR A 58 -6.61 2.44 -24.72
N LEU A 59 -7.69 1.90 -24.16
CA LEU A 59 -7.71 0.64 -23.42
C LEU A 59 -8.55 -0.39 -24.20
N ASP A 60 -7.89 -1.39 -24.76
CA ASP A 60 -8.56 -2.48 -25.48
C ASP A 60 -9.07 -3.53 -24.47
N GLU A 61 -10.39 -3.57 -24.20
CA GLU A 61 -10.95 -4.52 -23.24
C GLU A 61 -11.02 -5.97 -23.77
N ASP A 62 -10.92 -6.14 -25.09
CA ASP A 62 -11.00 -7.45 -25.76
C ASP A 62 -9.61 -8.11 -25.88
N ASP A 63 -8.53 -7.34 -25.73
CA ASP A 63 -7.14 -7.80 -25.69
C ASP A 63 -6.49 -7.53 -24.32
N PRO A 64 -6.47 -8.53 -23.41
CA PRO A 64 -5.90 -8.38 -22.08
C PRO A 64 -4.41 -7.98 -22.05
N GLU A 65 -3.64 -8.35 -23.07
CA GLU A 65 -2.21 -8.03 -23.14
C GLU A 65 -2.03 -6.54 -23.45
N GLN A 66 -2.71 -6.06 -24.49
CA GLN A 66 -2.72 -4.63 -24.85
C GLN A 66 -3.33 -3.76 -23.74
N PHE A 67 -4.41 -4.22 -23.10
CA PHE A 67 -5.01 -3.55 -21.95
C PHE A 67 -3.99 -3.29 -20.85
N ASN A 68 -3.27 -4.34 -20.44
CA ASN A 68 -2.33 -4.26 -19.33
C ASN A 68 -1.11 -3.39 -19.70
N GLU A 69 -0.63 -3.48 -20.94
CA GLU A 69 0.44 -2.60 -21.43
C GLU A 69 0.01 -1.13 -21.42
N ALA A 70 -1.21 -0.83 -21.85
CA ALA A 70 -1.76 0.53 -21.83
C ALA A 70 -1.93 1.06 -20.39
N ILE A 71 -2.49 0.26 -19.48
CA ILE A 71 -2.62 0.62 -18.06
C ILE A 71 -1.26 0.92 -17.40
N ASN A 72 -0.21 0.18 -17.76
CA ASN A 72 1.13 0.40 -17.22
C ASN A 72 1.78 1.71 -17.70
N ARG A 73 1.31 2.27 -18.82
CA ARG A 73 1.77 3.56 -19.36
C ARG A 73 1.06 4.76 -18.77
N VAL A 74 -0.06 4.54 -18.07
CA VAL A 74 -0.83 5.60 -17.42
C VAL A 74 0.00 6.27 -16.33
N TYR A 75 0.19 7.58 -16.43
CA TYR A 75 0.85 8.37 -15.42
C TYR A 75 -0.14 8.77 -14.32
N ASP A 76 0.13 8.41 -13.07
CA ASP A 76 -0.58 8.94 -11.89
C ASP A 76 0.40 9.79 -11.08
N GLU A 77 0.21 11.11 -11.11
CA GLU A 77 1.06 12.06 -10.39
C GLU A 77 1.00 11.87 -8.86
N TYR A 78 -0.03 11.17 -8.35
CA TYR A 78 -0.25 10.93 -6.92
C TYR A 78 -0.04 9.48 -6.49
N ASP A 79 0.54 8.60 -7.32
CA ASP A 79 0.63 7.15 -7.02
C ASP A 79 1.23 6.86 -5.62
N VAL A 80 2.37 7.50 -5.32
CA VAL A 80 3.02 7.38 -4.00
C VAL A 80 2.16 8.00 -2.89
N ALA A 81 1.59 9.19 -3.11
CA ALA A 81 0.72 9.84 -2.13
C ALA A 81 -0.51 9.00 -1.79
N ARG A 82 -1.14 8.35 -2.77
CA ARG A 82 -2.26 7.42 -2.53
C ARG A 82 -1.83 6.25 -1.65
N MET A 83 -0.65 5.68 -1.93
CA MET A 83 -0.11 4.60 -1.12
C MET A 83 0.18 5.03 0.32
N LEU A 84 0.68 6.25 0.53
CA LEU A 84 0.86 6.83 1.87
C LEU A 84 -0.49 7.02 2.58
N ALA A 85 -1.51 7.54 1.90
CA ALA A 85 -2.84 7.75 2.46
C ALA A 85 -3.49 6.44 2.95
N PHE A 86 -3.22 5.31 2.29
CA PHE A 86 -3.72 4.01 2.74
C PHE A 86 -3.02 3.43 3.98
N LYS A 87 -1.86 3.99 4.37
CA LYS A 87 -1.00 3.42 5.43
C LYS A 87 -0.90 4.32 6.65
N LEU A 88 -0.80 5.63 6.44
CA LEU A 88 -0.66 6.60 7.53
C LEU A 88 -1.94 6.64 8.35
N CYS A 89 -1.79 6.33 9.64
CA CYS A 89 -2.89 6.22 10.57
C CYS A 89 -2.55 6.87 11.91
N ASP A 90 -3.55 6.99 12.77
CA ASP A 90 -3.34 7.27 14.18
C ASP A 90 -2.90 6.00 14.96
N GLU A 91 -2.74 6.12 16.27
CA GLU A 91 -2.36 5.02 17.16
C GLU A 91 -3.40 3.88 17.23
N LYS A 92 -4.64 4.12 16.78
CA LYS A 92 -5.74 3.15 16.76
C LYS A 92 -5.91 2.49 15.38
N GLY A 93 -5.17 2.94 14.38
CA GLY A 93 -5.24 2.45 13.01
C GLY A 93 -6.28 3.16 12.13
N GLU A 94 -6.85 4.28 12.60
CA GLU A 94 -7.74 5.12 11.79
C GLU A 94 -6.91 5.92 10.78
N LEU A 95 -7.31 5.90 9.50
CA LEU A 95 -6.55 6.58 8.44
C LEU A 95 -6.62 8.10 8.62
N LEU A 96 -5.47 8.76 8.44
CA LEU A 96 -5.36 10.21 8.57
C LEU A 96 -5.73 10.97 7.30
N PHE A 97 -5.67 10.30 6.14
CA PHE A 97 -5.84 10.92 4.83
C PHE A 97 -6.77 10.08 3.96
N ASP A 98 -7.44 10.74 3.02
CA ASP A 98 -8.25 10.10 1.99
C ASP A 98 -7.46 9.99 0.68
N ALA A 99 -7.27 8.76 0.19
CA ALA A 99 -6.55 8.46 -1.04
C ALA A 99 -7.26 8.92 -2.33
N GLU A 100 -8.50 9.42 -2.24
CA GLU A 100 -9.26 10.03 -3.35
C GLU A 100 -9.40 11.55 -3.19
N ASN A 101 -9.02 12.14 -2.05
CA ASN A 101 -9.10 13.57 -1.81
C ASN A 101 -7.88 14.30 -2.39
N GLU A 102 -8.10 15.21 -3.33
CA GLU A 102 -7.01 15.92 -4.02
C GLU A 102 -6.18 16.83 -3.10
N GLU A 103 -6.77 17.43 -2.06
CA GLU A 103 -6.03 18.27 -1.12
C GLU A 103 -5.06 17.44 -0.26
N ASP A 104 -5.52 16.29 0.23
CA ASP A 104 -4.68 15.33 0.95
C ASP A 104 -3.53 14.84 0.08
N LEU A 105 -3.82 14.44 -1.16
CA LEU A 105 -2.82 13.94 -2.09
C LEU A 105 -1.78 15.00 -2.44
N LYS A 106 -2.19 16.27 -2.64
CA LYS A 106 -1.27 17.40 -2.82
C LYS A 106 -0.42 17.66 -1.58
N GLY A 107 -0.99 17.51 -0.38
CA GLY A 107 -0.26 17.61 0.88
C GLY A 107 0.81 16.53 1.00
N LEU A 108 0.43 15.27 0.73
CA LEU A 108 1.32 14.11 0.77
C LEU A 108 2.43 14.17 -0.28
N ASN A 109 2.14 14.65 -1.50
CA ASN A 109 3.15 14.82 -2.56
C ASN A 109 4.22 15.88 -2.24
N ARG A 110 3.96 16.78 -1.29
CA ARG A 110 4.94 17.79 -0.84
C ARG A 110 5.88 17.26 0.24
N LEU A 111 5.62 16.08 0.78
CA LEU A 111 6.49 15.47 1.77
C LEU A 111 7.86 15.13 1.16
N GLY A 112 8.91 15.28 1.96
CA GLY A 112 10.24 14.90 1.53
C GLY A 112 10.36 13.39 1.34
N GLN A 113 11.17 12.95 0.38
CA GLN A 113 11.43 11.53 0.10
C GLN A 113 11.89 10.75 1.34
N GLY A 114 12.57 11.40 2.29
CA GLY A 114 12.97 10.78 3.55
C GLY A 114 11.78 10.30 4.39
N PHE A 115 10.66 11.02 4.37
CA PHE A 115 9.47 10.64 5.13
C PHE A 115 8.76 9.45 4.49
N SER A 116 8.57 9.46 3.16
CA SER A 116 7.96 8.33 2.46
C SER A 116 8.78 7.06 2.63
N ASN A 117 10.11 7.16 2.54
CA ASN A 117 11.00 6.04 2.82
C ASN A 117 10.83 5.52 4.26
N ALA A 118 10.75 6.41 5.26
CA ALA A 118 10.54 6.02 6.66
C ALA A 118 9.21 5.26 6.85
N VAL A 119 8.13 5.70 6.20
CA VAL A 119 6.83 5.00 6.18
C VAL A 119 6.97 3.59 5.61
N PHE A 120 7.57 3.45 4.43
CA PHE A 120 7.73 2.15 3.79
C PHE A 120 8.70 1.23 4.52
N THR A 121 9.76 1.77 5.15
CA THR A 121 10.65 0.98 6.01
C THR A 121 9.96 0.53 7.30
N ALA A 122 9.14 1.38 7.92
CA ALA A 122 8.38 1.00 9.11
C ALA A 122 7.42 -0.16 8.82
N GLU A 123 6.83 -0.19 7.62
CA GLU A 123 6.05 -1.31 7.13
C GLU A 123 6.93 -2.54 6.83
N ALA A 124 8.03 -2.34 6.08
CA ALA A 124 8.94 -3.41 5.63
C ALA A 124 9.86 -3.97 6.71
N GLY A 125 9.94 -3.36 7.90
CA GLY A 125 10.55 -3.95 9.10
C GLY A 125 9.91 -5.28 9.53
N ASN A 126 8.84 -5.70 8.84
CA ASN A 126 8.27 -7.05 8.87
C ASN A 126 8.84 -8.05 7.84
N SER A 127 9.71 -7.65 6.90
CA SER A 127 10.33 -8.56 5.90
C SER A 127 11.71 -9.11 6.29
N GLU A 128 12.40 -8.54 7.28
CA GLU A 128 13.67 -9.08 7.79
C GLU A 128 13.46 -10.09 8.94
N LYS A 129 13.00 -11.30 8.59
CA LYS A 129 13.33 -12.57 9.29
C LYS A 129 12.87 -13.84 8.57
N ASN A 130 12.98 -13.88 7.24
CA ASN A 130 12.96 -15.14 6.46
C ASN A 130 14.11 -15.18 5.44
N LEU A 131 15.30 -14.76 5.84
CA LEU A 131 16.55 -15.24 5.24
C LEU A 131 17.17 -16.16 6.28
N GLU A 132 16.60 -17.35 6.42
CA GLU A 132 17.32 -18.45 7.05
C GLU A 132 18.40 -18.89 6.07
N ASN A 133 19.64 -18.76 6.52
CA ASN A 133 20.83 -19.24 5.85
C ASN A 133 20.66 -20.70 5.42
N GLY A 134 20.66 -20.93 4.11
CA GLY A 134 20.80 -22.23 3.48
C GLY A 134 22.11 -22.33 2.74
N ASP A 135 23.22 -21.94 3.37
CA ASP A 135 24.54 -22.43 2.95
C ASP A 135 24.57 -23.94 3.22
N ASN A 136 24.31 -24.73 2.19
CA ASN A 136 24.78 -26.11 2.06
C ASN A 136 24.63 -26.59 0.62
N PHE A 137 25.65 -26.32 -0.19
CA PHE A 137 26.00 -27.19 -1.30
C PHE A 137 27.34 -27.85 -0.96
N ASN A 138 27.26 -29.12 -0.56
CA ASN A 138 28.36 -30.08 -0.74
C ASN A 138 28.48 -30.42 -2.22
#